data_AF-A0A3B8YZJ9-F1
#
_entry.id   AF-A0A3B8YZJ9-F1
#
_cell.length_a   1.000
_cell.length_b   1.000
_cell.length_c   1.000
_cell.angle_alpha   90.00
_cell.angle_beta   90.00
_cell.angle_gamma   90.00
#
_symmetry.space_group_name_H-M   'P 1'
#
loop_
_entity.id
_entity.type
_entity.pdbx_description
1 polymer ?
#
loop_
_entity_poly.entity_id
_entity_poly.type
_entity_poly.pdbx_seq_one_letter_code
_entity_poly.pdbx_strand_id
1 'polypeptide(L)'
;GSEGPAAEVVREIEAMGARAIVNGDDVSDWDASGHLIESAVEAFGDLHILVNNAGIVRDRMFMNATEDEFDAVTRVHLKGHFCTGRHAAKYWRGQAKAGKPVSGRIINTSSGAGLQGSIAQAVYSSAKAGIAAMTLVQAAELGRYGITANALAPSARTRMTEEAFADMMKKPDEGFDKMDPDNISPLVAYLGSEDAGDISGRVLEIAGGMVSICDGWRTGPSRDKQARWDAAELGDVLRGLIAEGEAPQKVHGT
;
A
#
# COMPACT_ATOMS: atom_id res chain seq x y z
N GLY A 1 12.60 18.65 20.44
CA GLY A 1 12.54 18.87 18.98
C GLY A 1 13.95 18.94 18.46
N SER A 2 14.36 17.97 17.65
CA SER A 2 15.59 18.04 16.86
C SER A 2 15.22 18.20 15.40
N GLU A 3 16.04 18.95 14.67
CA GLU A 3 16.00 19.22 13.23
C GLU A 3 16.17 17.92 12.41
N GLY A 4 15.13 17.09 12.34
CA GLY A 4 15.10 15.90 11.48
C GLY A 4 14.41 16.16 10.14
N PRO A 5 14.47 15.21 9.19
CA PRO A 5 13.82 15.34 7.87
C PRO A 5 12.33 15.71 7.94
N ALA A 6 11.60 15.23 8.97
CA ALA A 6 10.20 15.61 9.17
C ALA A 6 10.02 17.12 9.46
N ALA A 7 10.95 17.74 10.18
CA ALA A 7 10.91 19.17 10.46
C ALA A 7 11.28 20.02 9.23
N GLU A 8 12.13 19.50 8.34
CA GLU A 8 12.40 20.12 7.03
C GLU A 8 11.14 20.15 6.17
N VAL A 9 10.45 19.01 6.03
CA VAL A 9 9.20 18.91 5.28
C VAL A 9 8.13 19.86 5.84
N VAL A 10 8.01 20.00 7.17
CA VAL A 10 7.09 20.98 7.77
C VAL A 10 7.43 22.40 7.33
N ARG A 11 8.71 22.79 7.36
CA ARG A 11 9.13 24.13 6.91
C ARG A 11 8.85 24.37 5.43
N GLU A 12 9.04 23.36 4.59
CA GLU A 12 8.69 23.45 3.17
C GLU A 12 7.18 23.68 2.98
N ILE A 13 6.34 22.96 3.71
CA ILE A 13 4.87 23.14 3.67
C ILE A 13 4.46 24.52 4.20
N GLU A 14 5.07 24.99 5.29
CA GLU A 14 4.82 26.32 5.84
C GLU A 14 5.25 27.43 4.88
N ALA A 15 6.37 27.25 4.16
CA ALA A 15 6.82 28.17 3.13
C ALA A 15 5.85 28.25 1.93
N MET A 16 5.04 27.21 1.70
CA MET A 16 3.94 27.21 0.74
C MET A 16 2.65 27.87 1.28
N GLY A 17 2.65 28.35 2.53
CA GLY A 17 1.49 28.98 3.18
C GLY A 17 0.48 27.99 3.77
N ALA A 18 0.82 26.71 3.87
CA ALA A 18 0.01 25.69 4.52
C ALA A 18 0.46 25.44 5.97
N ARG A 19 -0.32 24.62 6.70
CA ARG A 19 -0.01 24.24 8.08
C ARG A 19 0.40 22.78 8.14
N ALA A 20 1.45 22.47 8.89
CA ALA A 20 1.89 21.11 9.15
C ALA A 20 2.42 20.98 10.58
N ILE A 21 2.38 19.76 11.13
CA ILE A 21 2.99 19.42 12.41
C ILE A 21 3.80 18.14 12.25
N VAL A 22 4.80 17.95 13.11
CA VAL A 22 5.52 16.68 13.21
C VAL A 22 4.86 15.81 14.27
N ASN A 23 4.56 14.56 13.92
CA ASN A 23 4.34 13.47 14.87
C ASN A 23 5.43 12.42 14.61
N GLY A 24 6.12 12.00 15.68
CA GLY A 24 7.25 11.06 15.63
C GLY A 24 6.91 9.65 16.11
N ASP A 25 5.62 9.33 16.25
CA ASP A 25 5.16 8.05 16.78
C ASP A 25 5.47 6.90 15.82
N ASP A 26 5.75 5.72 16.40
CA ASP A 26 5.86 4.50 15.63
C ASP A 26 4.47 3.99 15.24
N VAL A 27 4.14 4.06 13.96
CA VAL A 27 2.84 3.64 13.41
C VAL A 27 2.47 2.18 13.69
N SER A 28 3.45 1.34 14.04
CA SER A 28 3.26 -0.06 14.37
C SER A 28 3.08 -0.34 15.87
N ASP A 29 3.23 0.69 16.70
CA ASP A 29 2.72 0.68 18.06
C ASP A 29 1.22 1.01 18.05
N TRP A 30 0.45 0.24 18.82
CA TRP A 30 -1.00 0.34 18.77
C TRP A 30 -1.49 1.69 19.30
N ASP A 31 -1.03 2.08 20.50
CA ASP A 31 -1.51 3.29 21.16
C ASP A 31 -0.92 4.53 20.50
N ALA A 32 0.36 4.48 20.10
CA ALA A 32 1.01 5.58 19.38
C ALA A 32 0.35 5.87 18.02
N SER A 33 -0.11 4.83 17.30
CA SER A 33 -0.90 5.03 16.09
C SER A 33 -2.24 5.73 16.34
N GLY A 34 -2.82 5.57 17.53
CA GLY A 34 -4.00 6.31 17.97
C GLY A 34 -3.68 7.78 18.22
N HIS A 35 -2.58 8.06 18.92
CA HIS A 35 -2.11 9.42 19.18
C HIS A 35 -1.77 10.18 17.90
N LEU A 36 -1.30 9.50 16.84
CA LEU A 36 -1.11 10.12 15.52
C LEU A 36 -2.44 10.68 14.97
N ILE A 37 -3.53 9.91 15.07
CA ILE A 37 -4.86 10.34 14.63
C ILE A 37 -5.38 11.49 15.49
N GLU A 38 -5.21 11.39 16.82
CA GLU A 38 -5.60 12.44 17.76
C GLU A 38 -4.84 13.74 17.51
N SER A 39 -3.52 13.67 17.27
CA SER A 39 -2.68 14.83 16.95
C SER A 39 -3.19 15.60 15.72
N ALA A 40 -3.62 14.89 14.68
CA ALA A 40 -4.19 15.52 13.48
C ALA A 40 -5.49 16.27 13.81
N VAL A 41 -6.39 15.64 14.58
CA VAL A 41 -7.67 16.23 14.98
C VAL A 41 -7.45 17.42 15.92
N GLU A 42 -6.53 17.33 16.88
CA GLU A 42 -6.21 18.42 17.81
C GLU A 42 -5.61 19.63 17.09
N ALA A 43 -4.69 19.39 16.15
CA ALA A 43 -4.02 20.47 15.44
C ALA A 43 -4.91 21.12 14.37
N PHE A 44 -5.70 20.33 13.64
CA PHE A 44 -6.40 20.79 12.43
C PHE A 44 -7.92 20.78 12.53
N GLY A 45 -8.47 20.22 13.61
CA GLY A 45 -9.91 20.17 13.89
C GLY A 45 -10.65 18.98 13.30
N ASP A 46 -10.06 18.26 12.34
CA ASP A 46 -10.64 17.07 11.72
C ASP A 46 -9.56 16.21 11.02
N LEU A 47 -9.92 14.99 10.63
CA LEU A 47 -9.13 14.10 9.79
C LEU A 47 -9.92 13.75 8.53
N HIS A 48 -9.32 13.96 7.35
CA HIS A 48 -9.96 13.65 6.06
C HIS A 48 -9.24 12.53 5.31
N ILE A 49 -7.90 12.52 5.35
CA ILE A 49 -7.06 11.64 4.53
C ILE A 49 -6.03 10.96 5.41
N LEU A 50 -5.91 9.64 5.28
CA LEU A 50 -4.81 8.84 5.82
C LEU A 50 -4.01 8.26 4.66
N VAL A 51 -2.72 8.61 4.58
CA VAL A 51 -1.77 8.00 3.65
C VAL A 51 -0.81 7.11 4.42
N ASN A 52 -0.93 5.80 4.24
CA ASN A 52 -0.02 4.82 4.84
C ASN A 52 1.15 4.55 3.89
N ASN A 53 2.30 5.16 4.19
CA ASN A 53 3.53 5.04 3.38
C ASN A 53 4.73 4.47 4.14
N ALA A 54 4.74 4.55 5.48
CA ALA A 54 5.89 4.12 6.28
C ALA A 54 6.33 2.67 5.97
N GLY A 55 7.65 2.44 5.94
CA GLY A 55 8.21 1.19 5.46
C GLY A 55 9.72 1.04 5.69
N ILE A 56 10.18 -0.21 5.68
CA ILE A 56 11.60 -0.60 5.75
C ILE A 56 11.85 -1.83 4.86
N VAL A 57 13.08 -2.02 4.39
CA VAL A 57 13.51 -3.25 3.71
C VAL A 57 14.49 -4.05 4.56
N ARG A 58 14.40 -5.37 4.49
CA ARG A 58 15.34 -6.35 5.04
C ARG A 58 15.47 -7.50 4.04
N ASP A 59 15.99 -7.15 2.87
CA ASP A 59 15.97 -8.05 1.72
C ASP A 59 16.92 -9.24 1.93
N ARG A 60 16.37 -10.44 1.75
CA ARG A 60 17.02 -11.73 1.93
C ARG A 60 16.43 -12.73 0.95
N MET A 61 17.28 -13.55 0.34
CA MET A 61 16.80 -14.80 -0.27
C MET A 61 15.98 -15.57 0.76
N PHE A 62 14.92 -16.26 0.32
CA PHE A 62 13.90 -16.86 1.20
C PHE A 62 14.50 -17.65 2.38
N MET A 63 15.55 -18.43 2.13
CA MET A 63 16.20 -19.29 3.13
C MET A 63 17.09 -18.54 4.14
N ASN A 64 17.42 -17.28 3.85
CA ASN A 64 18.37 -16.48 4.62
C ASN A 64 17.69 -15.41 5.49
N ALA A 65 16.36 -15.27 5.41
CA ALA A 65 15.62 -14.35 6.25
C ALA A 65 15.64 -14.83 7.71
N THR A 66 15.98 -13.92 8.63
CA THR A 66 15.89 -14.19 10.07
C THR A 66 14.50 -13.85 10.61
N GLU A 67 14.16 -14.37 11.79
CA GLU A 67 12.90 -14.06 12.50
C GLU A 67 12.78 -12.56 12.79
N ASP A 68 13.85 -11.92 13.30
CA ASP A 68 13.85 -10.47 13.57
C ASP A 68 13.61 -9.63 12.31
N GLU A 69 14.16 -10.04 11.17
CA GLU A 69 13.92 -9.38 9.88
C GLU A 69 12.49 -9.59 9.38
N PHE A 70 11.94 -10.80 9.59
CA PHE A 70 10.54 -11.10 9.31
C PHE A 70 9.61 -10.21 10.12
N ASP A 71 9.82 -10.16 11.43
CA ASP A 71 9.01 -9.39 12.37
C ASP A 71 9.13 -7.90 12.12
N ALA A 72 10.33 -7.38 11.88
CA ALA A 72 10.53 -5.95 11.63
C ALA A 72 9.76 -5.47 10.40
N VAL A 73 9.87 -6.17 9.27
CA VAL A 73 9.19 -5.80 8.02
C VAL A 73 7.67 -5.94 8.18
N THR A 74 7.20 -7.04 8.76
CA THR A 74 5.76 -7.28 8.99
C THR A 74 5.16 -6.25 9.95
N ARG A 75 5.88 -5.92 11.03
CA ARG A 75 5.48 -4.93 12.04
C ARG A 75 5.32 -3.55 11.41
N VAL A 76 6.34 -3.05 10.72
CA VAL A 76 6.28 -1.69 10.16
C VAL A 76 5.27 -1.58 9.03
N HIS A 77 5.25 -2.55 8.11
CA HIS A 77 4.36 -2.49 6.96
C HIS A 77 2.93 -2.92 7.33
N LEU A 78 2.72 -4.21 7.55
CA LEU A 78 1.37 -4.76 7.64
C LEU A 78 0.67 -4.29 8.92
N LYS A 79 1.31 -4.45 10.08
CA LYS A 79 0.74 -3.99 11.35
C LYS A 79 0.61 -2.47 11.38
N GLY A 80 1.62 -1.73 10.92
CA GLY A 80 1.57 -0.26 10.86
C GLY A 80 0.37 0.26 10.07
N HIS A 81 0.13 -0.28 8.86
CA HIS A 81 -1.03 0.09 8.04
C HIS A 81 -2.36 -0.31 8.70
N PHE A 82 -2.40 -1.46 9.38
CA PHE A 82 -3.59 -1.90 10.10
C PHE A 82 -3.91 -0.98 11.29
N CYS A 83 -2.91 -0.65 12.11
CA CYS A 83 -3.02 0.19 13.30
C CYS A 83 -3.61 1.56 12.95
N THR A 84 -2.93 2.34 12.10
CA THR A 84 -3.39 3.68 11.69
C THR A 84 -4.75 3.63 11.00
N GLY A 85 -4.95 2.68 10.07
CA GLY A 85 -6.22 2.50 9.35
C GLY A 85 -7.38 2.19 10.31
N ARG A 86 -7.14 1.36 11.32
CA ARG A 86 -8.13 1.04 12.34
C ARG A 86 -8.44 2.24 13.24
N HIS A 87 -7.48 3.04 13.65
CA HIS A 87 -7.74 4.22 14.47
C HIS A 87 -8.50 5.30 13.68
N ALA A 88 -8.10 5.59 12.44
CA ALA A 88 -8.80 6.51 11.55
C ALA A 88 -10.25 6.05 11.27
N ALA A 89 -10.46 4.77 10.96
CA ALA A 89 -11.80 4.21 10.74
C ALA A 89 -12.71 4.34 11.98
N LYS A 90 -12.16 4.18 13.19
CA LYS A 90 -12.93 4.37 14.43
C LYS A 90 -13.31 5.83 14.63
N TYR A 91 -12.40 6.77 14.34
CA TYR A 91 -12.68 8.20 14.40
C TYR A 91 -13.84 8.56 13.44
N TRP A 92 -13.73 8.22 12.16
CA TRP A 92 -14.76 8.50 11.16
C TRP A 92 -16.09 7.81 11.47
N ARG A 93 -16.08 6.55 11.89
CA ARG A 93 -17.30 5.86 12.34
C ARG A 93 -17.96 6.58 13.52
N GLY A 94 -17.17 7.15 14.44
CA GLY A 94 -17.65 7.99 15.53
C GLY A 94 -18.35 9.26 15.03
N GLN A 95 -17.74 9.95 14.08
CA GLN A 95 -18.31 11.15 13.43
C GLN A 95 -19.63 10.83 12.72
N ALA A 96 -19.66 9.75 11.92
CA ALA A 96 -20.89 9.31 11.23
C ALA A 96 -22.02 8.97 12.21
N LYS A 97 -21.71 8.29 13.33
CA LYS A 97 -22.71 8.00 14.39
C LYS A 97 -23.23 9.27 15.08
N ALA A 98 -22.41 10.31 15.17
CA ALA A 98 -22.82 11.61 15.69
C ALA A 98 -23.59 12.46 14.65
N GLY A 99 -23.90 11.91 13.47
CA GLY A 99 -24.62 12.60 12.41
C GLY A 99 -23.78 13.63 11.64
N LYS A 100 -22.45 13.62 11.80
CA LYS A 100 -21.55 14.50 11.04
C LYS A 100 -21.28 13.90 9.66
N PRO A 101 -21.16 14.72 8.60
CA PRO A 101 -20.73 14.24 7.29
C PRO A 101 -19.32 13.66 7.39
N VAL A 102 -19.07 12.57 6.67
CA VAL A 102 -17.76 11.90 6.59
C VAL A 102 -17.43 11.71 5.12
N SER A 103 -16.23 12.17 4.74
CA SER A 103 -15.62 11.96 3.43
C SER A 103 -14.17 11.50 3.65
N GLY A 104 -14.02 10.32 4.27
CA GLY A 104 -12.71 9.77 4.62
C GLY A 104 -12.01 9.15 3.41
N ARG A 105 -10.67 9.24 3.36
CA ARG A 105 -9.83 8.61 2.34
C ARG A 105 -8.70 7.83 2.98
N ILE A 106 -8.56 6.56 2.65
CA ILE A 106 -7.40 5.74 3.00
C ILE A 106 -6.63 5.43 1.71
N ILE A 107 -5.37 5.88 1.64
CA ILE A 107 -4.45 5.54 0.57
C ILE A 107 -3.32 4.71 1.17
N ASN A 108 -3.31 3.41 0.88
CA ASN A 108 -2.27 2.49 1.33
C ASN A 108 -1.15 2.35 0.29
N THR A 109 0.03 1.94 0.72
CA THR A 109 1.14 1.62 -0.18
C THR A 109 1.42 0.13 -0.20
N SER A 110 0.90 -0.56 -1.22
CA SER A 110 1.31 -1.91 -1.63
C SER A 110 2.59 -1.85 -2.50
N SER A 111 2.81 -2.82 -3.39
CA SER A 111 3.93 -2.90 -4.33
C SER A 111 3.69 -4.02 -5.35
N GLY A 112 4.27 -3.93 -6.55
CA GLY A 112 4.33 -5.08 -7.48
C GLY A 112 4.96 -6.32 -6.82
N ALA A 113 5.91 -6.13 -5.89
CA ALA A 113 6.44 -7.23 -5.08
C ALA A 113 5.34 -7.96 -4.27
N GLY A 114 4.29 -7.27 -3.82
CA GLY A 114 3.15 -7.89 -3.14
C GLY A 114 2.10 -8.46 -4.08
N LEU A 115 2.09 -8.06 -5.35
CA LEU A 115 1.12 -8.51 -6.34
C LEU A 115 1.61 -9.76 -7.08
N GLN A 116 2.86 -9.74 -7.55
CA GLN A 116 3.47 -10.83 -8.34
C GLN A 116 4.60 -11.55 -7.59
N GLY A 117 5.10 -11.01 -6.49
CA GLY A 117 6.31 -11.51 -5.82
C GLY A 117 7.58 -10.80 -6.30
N SER A 118 8.64 -10.84 -5.48
CA SER A 118 9.96 -10.32 -5.83
C SER A 118 11.06 -11.20 -5.22
N ILE A 119 12.08 -11.54 -6.02
CA ILE A 119 13.23 -12.31 -5.56
C ILE A 119 13.93 -11.56 -4.43
N ALA A 120 14.37 -12.30 -3.41
CA ALA A 120 15.01 -11.77 -2.21
C ALA A 120 14.14 -10.83 -1.34
N GLN A 121 12.82 -10.80 -1.57
CA GLN A 121 11.92 -9.91 -0.83
C GLN A 121 10.70 -10.65 -0.27
N ALA A 122 10.82 -11.94 0.07
CA ALA A 122 9.67 -12.75 0.47
C ALA A 122 8.81 -12.11 1.59
N VAL A 123 9.43 -11.60 2.65
CA VAL A 123 8.71 -10.94 3.76
C VAL A 123 8.03 -9.64 3.31
N TYR A 124 8.76 -8.81 2.56
CA TYR A 124 8.23 -7.56 2.03
C TYR A 124 7.06 -7.82 1.06
N SER A 125 7.22 -8.77 0.14
CA SER A 125 6.16 -9.28 -0.74
C SER A 125 4.93 -9.73 0.06
N SER A 126 5.10 -10.54 1.10
CA SER A 126 3.99 -10.98 1.94
C SER A 126 3.29 -9.82 2.66
N ALA A 127 4.04 -8.88 3.22
CA ALA A 127 3.47 -7.71 3.89
C ALA A 127 2.68 -6.82 2.92
N LYS A 128 3.22 -6.57 1.72
CA LYS A 128 2.56 -5.76 0.68
C LYS A 128 1.35 -6.48 0.08
N ALA A 129 1.40 -7.80 -0.10
CA ALA A 129 0.23 -8.60 -0.46
C ALA A 129 -0.89 -8.48 0.58
N GLY A 130 -0.54 -8.56 1.87
CA GLY A 130 -1.46 -8.35 2.98
C GLY A 130 -2.09 -6.96 2.96
N ILE A 131 -1.31 -5.92 2.64
CA ILE A 131 -1.82 -4.54 2.49
C ILE A 131 -2.80 -4.42 1.31
N ALA A 132 -2.50 -5.06 0.17
CA ALA A 132 -3.42 -5.09 -0.98
C ALA A 132 -4.76 -5.73 -0.60
N ALA A 133 -4.72 -6.91 0.03
CA ALA A 133 -5.94 -7.60 0.49
C ALA A 133 -6.70 -6.78 1.55
N MET A 134 -5.99 -6.21 2.53
CA MET A 134 -6.59 -5.37 3.58
C MET A 134 -7.29 -4.15 3.00
N THR A 135 -6.75 -3.55 1.96
CA THR A 135 -7.38 -2.41 1.26
C THR A 135 -8.75 -2.77 0.69
N LEU A 136 -8.89 -3.97 0.10
CA LEU A 136 -10.18 -4.44 -0.43
C LEU A 136 -11.21 -4.60 0.69
N VAL A 137 -10.79 -5.13 1.85
CA VAL A 137 -11.65 -5.28 3.03
C VAL A 137 -12.04 -3.92 3.60
N GLN A 138 -11.08 -3.00 3.75
CA GLN A 138 -11.35 -1.62 4.19
C GLN A 138 -12.39 -0.95 3.29
N ALA A 139 -12.24 -1.07 1.97
CA ALA A 139 -13.20 -0.49 1.02
C ALA A 139 -14.62 -1.06 1.21
N ALA A 140 -14.74 -2.39 1.31
CA ALA A 140 -16.02 -3.05 1.47
C ALA A 140 -16.69 -2.75 2.82
N GLU A 141 -15.91 -2.70 3.91
CA GLU A 141 -16.46 -2.50 5.25
C GLU A 141 -16.81 -1.03 5.53
N LEU A 142 -15.96 -0.10 5.09
CA LEU A 142 -15.98 1.30 5.50
C LEU A 142 -16.78 2.20 4.57
N GLY A 143 -17.08 1.77 3.34
CA GLY A 143 -17.86 2.54 2.36
C GLY A 143 -19.22 3.02 2.90
N ARG A 144 -19.85 2.23 3.78
CA ARG A 144 -21.11 2.60 4.44
C ARG A 144 -21.04 3.87 5.31
N TYR A 145 -19.82 4.32 5.64
CA TYR A 145 -19.55 5.52 6.42
C TYR A 145 -19.02 6.68 5.56
N GLY A 146 -19.01 6.57 4.23
CA GLY A 146 -18.44 7.59 3.34
C GLY A 146 -16.91 7.58 3.31
N ILE A 147 -16.29 6.41 3.51
CA ILE A 147 -14.83 6.23 3.47
C ILE A 147 -14.45 5.41 2.24
N THR A 148 -13.53 5.91 1.43
CA THR A 148 -12.90 5.13 0.36
C THR A 148 -11.54 4.58 0.82
N ALA A 149 -11.15 3.42 0.30
CA ALA A 149 -9.84 2.84 0.55
C ALA A 149 -9.25 2.30 -0.76
N ASN A 150 -8.06 2.76 -1.11
CA ASN A 150 -7.32 2.33 -2.30
C ASN A 150 -5.85 2.10 -1.95
N ALA A 151 -5.14 1.34 -2.78
CA ALA A 151 -3.71 1.10 -2.61
C ALA A 151 -2.94 1.45 -3.87
N LEU A 152 -1.73 1.95 -3.68
CA LEU A 152 -0.75 2.16 -4.75
C LEU A 152 0.28 1.05 -4.74
N ALA A 153 0.75 0.65 -5.92
CA ALA A 153 1.92 -0.19 -6.15
C ALA A 153 2.94 0.64 -6.96
N PRO A 154 3.68 1.55 -6.30
CA PRO A 154 4.53 2.50 -7.01
C PRO A 154 5.83 1.85 -7.49
N SER A 155 6.37 2.37 -8.59
CA SER A 155 7.75 2.22 -9.01
C SER A 155 8.39 3.61 -9.13
N ALA A 156 9.35 3.90 -8.26
CA ALA A 156 10.04 5.18 -8.18
C ALA A 156 11.44 5.02 -7.58
N ARG A 157 12.30 6.00 -7.86
CA ARG A 157 13.62 6.16 -7.26
C ARG A 157 13.45 6.74 -5.86
N THR A 158 13.89 5.98 -4.87
CA THR A 158 13.89 6.36 -3.47
C THR A 158 15.16 5.81 -2.82
N ARG A 159 15.47 6.27 -1.60
CA ARG A 159 16.56 5.68 -0.80
C ARG A 159 16.45 4.15 -0.65
N MET A 160 15.24 3.57 -0.75
CA MET A 160 15.03 2.12 -0.68
C MET A 160 15.31 1.38 -2.00
N THR A 161 15.29 2.07 -3.14
CA THR A 161 15.37 1.45 -4.48
C THR A 161 16.63 1.79 -5.24
N GLU A 162 17.33 2.87 -4.86
CA GLU A 162 18.56 3.34 -5.52
C GLU A 162 19.69 2.30 -5.48
N GLU A 163 19.87 1.59 -4.37
CA GLU A 163 20.91 0.56 -4.27
C GLU A 163 20.48 -0.76 -4.93
N ALA A 164 19.23 -1.18 -4.71
CA ALA A 164 18.71 -2.47 -5.19
C ALA A 164 18.52 -2.52 -6.72
N PHE A 165 18.23 -1.38 -7.36
CA PHE A 165 17.93 -1.29 -8.79
C PHE A 165 18.67 -0.13 -9.48
N ALA A 166 19.96 0.06 -9.15
CA ALA A 166 20.75 1.22 -9.54
C ALA A 166 20.62 1.64 -11.02
N ASP A 167 20.70 0.69 -11.96
CA ASP A 167 20.61 0.99 -13.39
C ASP A 167 19.20 1.44 -13.81
N MET A 168 18.15 0.79 -13.31
CA MET A 168 16.76 1.16 -13.56
C MET A 168 16.40 2.50 -12.90
N MET A 169 17.04 2.78 -11.77
CA MET A 169 16.85 3.97 -10.95
C MET A 169 17.88 5.04 -11.27
N LYS A 170 18.58 5.02 -12.40
CA LYS A 170 19.48 6.12 -12.76
C LYS A 170 18.70 7.34 -13.25
N LYS A 171 19.07 8.54 -12.78
CA LYS A 171 18.49 9.80 -13.28
C LYS A 171 18.91 10.01 -14.74
N PRO A 172 17.97 10.27 -15.67
CA PRO A 172 18.35 10.65 -17.02
C PRO A 172 18.96 12.05 -17.01
N ASP A 173 19.96 12.27 -17.86
CA ASP A 173 20.62 13.57 -18.00
C ASP A 173 19.70 14.60 -18.67
N GLU A 174 18.80 14.13 -19.55
CA GLU A 174 17.82 14.95 -20.27
C GLU A 174 16.47 14.21 -20.38
N GLY A 175 15.38 14.97 -20.53
CA GLY A 175 14.04 14.44 -20.73
C GLY A 175 13.27 14.14 -19.44
N PHE A 176 12.16 13.40 -19.57
CA PHE A 176 11.28 13.08 -18.46
C PHE A 176 11.87 12.00 -17.56
N ASP A 177 12.10 12.31 -16.29
CA ASP A 177 12.53 11.35 -15.28
C ASP A 177 11.34 10.50 -14.82
N LYS A 178 11.11 9.38 -15.53
CA LYS A 178 10.04 8.43 -15.21
C LYS A 178 10.11 7.91 -13.77
N MET A 179 11.30 7.85 -13.18
CA MET A 179 11.50 7.30 -11.83
C MET A 179 11.51 8.39 -10.76
N ASP A 180 11.26 9.66 -11.09
CA ASP A 180 11.09 10.70 -10.08
C ASP A 180 9.93 10.34 -9.14
N PRO A 181 10.15 10.25 -7.81
CA PRO A 181 9.09 9.93 -6.85
C PRO A 181 7.95 10.95 -6.85
N ASP A 182 8.18 12.18 -7.30
CA ASP A 182 7.13 13.20 -7.41
C ASP A 182 6.04 12.81 -8.42
N ASN A 183 6.34 11.90 -9.35
CA ASN A 183 5.33 11.38 -10.28
C ASN A 183 4.23 10.57 -9.58
N ILE A 184 4.46 10.08 -8.36
CA ILE A 184 3.47 9.29 -7.60
C ILE A 184 2.46 10.19 -6.89
N SER A 185 2.90 11.34 -6.41
CA SER A 185 2.14 12.27 -5.56
C SER A 185 0.84 12.80 -6.19
N PRO A 186 0.76 13.12 -7.49
CA PRO A 186 -0.49 13.56 -8.12
C PRO A 186 -1.65 12.56 -7.97
N LEU A 187 -1.38 11.25 -8.08
CA LEU A 187 -2.42 10.23 -7.90
C LEU A 187 -2.87 10.15 -6.44
N VAL A 188 -1.94 10.27 -5.48
CA VAL A 188 -2.28 10.34 -4.05
C VAL A 188 -3.19 11.53 -3.76
N ALA A 189 -2.84 12.72 -4.29
CA ALA A 189 -3.63 13.93 -4.13
C ALA A 189 -5.03 13.79 -4.73
N TYR A 190 -5.13 13.23 -5.94
CA TYR A 190 -6.42 12.96 -6.58
C TYR A 190 -7.29 11.99 -5.77
N LEU A 191 -6.73 10.86 -5.31
CA LEU A 191 -7.47 9.90 -4.46
C LEU A 191 -7.88 10.51 -3.11
N GLY A 192 -7.14 11.50 -2.62
CA GLY A 192 -7.48 12.27 -1.42
C GLY A 192 -8.61 13.27 -1.60
N SER A 193 -8.99 13.60 -2.84
CA SER A 193 -9.98 14.63 -3.15
C SER A 193 -11.43 14.18 -2.98
N GLU A 194 -12.35 15.15 -2.98
CA GLU A 194 -13.79 14.89 -3.02
C GLU A 194 -14.21 14.18 -4.31
N ASP A 195 -13.62 14.56 -5.45
CA ASP A 195 -13.91 14.01 -6.78
C ASP A 195 -13.64 12.51 -6.88
N ALA A 196 -12.72 11.96 -6.08
CA ALA A 196 -12.43 10.54 -6.02
C ALA A 196 -13.35 9.74 -5.07
N GLY A 197 -14.46 10.32 -4.62
CA GLY A 197 -15.38 9.72 -3.65
C GLY A 197 -16.08 8.43 -4.14
N ASP A 198 -16.10 8.19 -5.45
CA ASP A 198 -16.63 6.97 -6.09
C ASP A 198 -15.55 5.90 -6.37
N ILE A 199 -14.27 6.22 -6.15
CA ILE A 199 -13.14 5.31 -6.38
C ILE A 199 -12.78 4.64 -5.05
N SER A 200 -13.09 3.34 -4.94
CA SER A 200 -12.75 2.54 -3.76
C SER A 200 -12.46 1.09 -4.13
N GLY A 201 -11.66 0.40 -3.32
CA GLY A 201 -11.31 -1.02 -3.49
C GLY A 201 -10.39 -1.27 -4.68
N ARG A 202 -9.59 -0.27 -5.08
CA ARG A 202 -8.64 -0.40 -6.20
C ARG A 202 -7.22 -0.54 -5.70
N VAL A 203 -6.45 -1.37 -6.39
CA VAL A 203 -4.99 -1.38 -6.32
C VAL A 203 -4.47 -0.85 -7.65
N LEU A 204 -3.58 0.14 -7.60
CA LEU A 204 -3.14 0.90 -8.76
C LEU A 204 -1.61 0.86 -8.87
N GLU A 205 -1.09 0.31 -9.96
CA GLU A 205 0.32 0.46 -10.33
C GLU A 205 0.57 1.84 -10.92
N ILE A 206 1.68 2.47 -10.53
CA ILE A 206 2.05 3.81 -11.00
C ILE A 206 3.57 3.95 -11.15
N ALA A 207 4.00 4.49 -12.31
CA ALA A 207 5.40 4.76 -12.62
C ALA A 207 5.52 5.86 -13.67
N GLY A 208 6.09 7.02 -13.32
CA GLY A 208 6.07 8.20 -14.18
C GLY A 208 4.64 8.58 -14.56
N GLY A 209 4.36 8.72 -15.85
CA GLY A 209 3.01 9.00 -16.36
C GLY A 209 2.08 7.79 -16.54
N MET A 210 2.53 6.58 -16.19
CA MET A 210 1.72 5.37 -16.31
C MET A 210 0.88 5.15 -15.05
N VAL A 211 -0.42 4.89 -15.21
CA VAL A 211 -1.30 4.37 -14.16
C VAL A 211 -2.01 3.12 -14.69
N SER A 212 -2.07 2.06 -13.89
CA SER A 212 -2.72 0.80 -14.28
C SER A 212 -3.53 0.23 -13.13
N ILE A 213 -4.71 -0.32 -13.44
CA ILE A 213 -5.54 -1.02 -12.46
C ILE A 213 -5.02 -2.45 -12.33
N CYS A 214 -4.77 -2.90 -11.10
CA CYS A 214 -4.40 -4.28 -10.83
C CYS A 214 -5.66 -5.12 -10.63
N ASP A 215 -5.80 -6.13 -11.47
CA ASP A 215 -7.04 -6.86 -11.69
C ASP A 215 -7.41 -7.92 -10.63
N GLY A 216 -6.57 -8.07 -9.59
CA GLY A 216 -6.77 -8.95 -8.44
C GLY A 216 -6.70 -10.46 -8.77
N TRP A 217 -6.82 -11.30 -7.73
CA TRP A 217 -6.97 -12.74 -7.91
C TRP A 217 -8.36 -13.10 -8.43
N ARG A 218 -8.43 -14.04 -9.38
CA ARG A 218 -9.67 -14.45 -10.07
C ARG A 218 -9.80 -15.97 -10.11
N THR A 219 -11.03 -16.47 -10.15
CA THR A 219 -11.30 -17.88 -10.45
C THR A 219 -11.00 -18.14 -11.93
N GLY A 220 -9.97 -18.94 -12.21
CA GLY A 220 -9.61 -19.35 -13.56
C GLY A 220 -10.46 -20.52 -14.09
N PRO A 221 -9.98 -21.19 -15.16
CA PRO A 221 -10.60 -22.41 -15.67
C PRO A 221 -10.83 -23.43 -14.55
N SER A 222 -11.95 -24.15 -14.63
CA SER A 222 -12.36 -25.11 -13.60
C SER A 222 -12.75 -26.44 -14.22
N ARG A 223 -12.57 -27.52 -13.47
CA ARG A 223 -13.06 -28.87 -13.78
C ARG A 223 -13.75 -29.43 -12.55
N ASP A 224 -14.89 -30.05 -12.77
CA ASP A 224 -15.67 -30.67 -11.71
C ASP A 224 -15.95 -32.13 -12.09
N LYS A 225 -15.41 -33.06 -11.30
CA LYS A 225 -15.63 -34.49 -11.48
C LYS A 225 -17.01 -34.93 -10.98
N GLN A 226 -17.68 -34.09 -10.17
CA GLN A 226 -18.90 -34.43 -9.43
C GLN A 226 -18.71 -35.70 -8.56
N ALA A 227 -17.46 -35.96 -8.19
CA ALA A 227 -17.01 -37.05 -7.35
C ALA A 227 -15.62 -36.69 -6.80
N ARG A 228 -15.11 -37.50 -5.86
CA ARG A 228 -13.75 -37.36 -5.37
C ARG A 228 -12.74 -37.69 -6.47
N TRP A 229 -11.74 -36.82 -6.66
CA TRP A 229 -10.61 -37.10 -7.55
C TRP A 229 -9.73 -38.22 -6.97
N ASP A 230 -9.20 -39.09 -7.84
CA ASP A 230 -8.02 -39.89 -7.55
C ASP A 230 -6.77 -38.98 -7.72
N ALA A 231 -5.74 -39.17 -6.91
CA ALA A 231 -4.50 -38.41 -7.06
C ALA A 231 -3.82 -38.67 -8.42
N ALA A 232 -3.95 -39.88 -8.97
CA ALA A 232 -3.28 -40.27 -10.21
C ALA A 232 -3.83 -39.55 -11.46
N GLU A 233 -5.10 -39.16 -11.48
CA GLU A 233 -5.73 -38.46 -12.61
C GLU A 233 -5.52 -36.94 -12.59
N LEU A 234 -5.16 -36.36 -11.43
CA LEU A 234 -5.02 -34.91 -11.29
C LEU A 234 -3.86 -34.33 -12.11
N GLY A 235 -2.86 -35.13 -12.46
CA GLY A 235 -1.73 -34.67 -13.29
C GLY A 235 -2.18 -34.10 -14.63
N ASP A 236 -3.06 -34.81 -15.34
CA ASP A 236 -3.54 -34.37 -16.65
C ASP A 236 -4.58 -33.26 -16.54
N VAL A 237 -5.44 -33.32 -15.51
CA VAL A 237 -6.42 -32.27 -15.20
C VAL A 237 -5.71 -30.94 -14.95
N LEU A 238 -4.68 -30.93 -14.09
CA LEU A 238 -3.95 -29.70 -13.74
C LEU A 238 -3.18 -29.14 -14.94
N ARG A 239 -2.52 -29.97 -15.75
CA ARG A 239 -1.82 -29.48 -16.95
C ARG A 239 -2.79 -28.89 -17.97
N GLY A 240 -3.96 -29.49 -18.15
CA GLY A 240 -5.02 -28.94 -19.01
C GLY A 240 -5.51 -27.58 -18.51
N LEU A 241 -5.81 -27.46 -17.21
CA LEU A 241 -6.22 -26.20 -16.59
C LEU A 241 -5.15 -25.11 -16.70
N ILE A 242 -3.87 -25.45 -16.52
CA ILE A 242 -2.74 -24.51 -16.65
C ILE A 242 -2.59 -24.05 -18.11
N ALA A 243 -2.76 -24.94 -19.09
CA ALA A 243 -2.67 -24.58 -20.50
C ALA A 243 -3.83 -23.70 -20.98
N GLU A 244 -5.02 -23.81 -20.35
CA GLU A 244 -6.19 -22.96 -20.61
C GLU A 244 -6.13 -21.62 -19.90
N GLY A 245 -5.41 -21.55 -18.77
CA GLY A 245 -5.33 -20.36 -17.93
C GLY A 245 -4.49 -19.24 -18.55
N GLU A 246 -4.75 -18.02 -18.11
CA GLU A 246 -3.86 -16.90 -18.40
C GLU A 246 -2.50 -17.12 -17.72
N ALA A 247 -1.42 -16.88 -18.46
CA ALA A 247 -0.08 -17.00 -17.91
C ALA A 247 0.13 -15.97 -16.79
N PRO A 248 0.68 -16.35 -15.63
CA PRO A 248 0.92 -15.40 -14.56
C PRO A 248 1.95 -14.35 -14.99
N GLN A 249 1.76 -13.11 -14.54
CA GLN A 249 2.82 -12.11 -14.62
C GLN A 249 4.06 -12.63 -13.87
N LYS A 250 5.24 -12.33 -14.41
CA LYS A 250 6.50 -12.81 -13.85
C LYS A 250 6.76 -12.21 -12.47
N VAL A 251 7.37 -13.02 -11.60
CA VAL A 251 7.98 -12.55 -10.35
C VAL A 251 9.08 -11.54 -10.69
N HIS A 252 9.17 -10.46 -9.95
CA HIS A 252 10.26 -9.50 -10.17
C HIS A 252 11.62 -10.15 -9.89
N GLY A 253 12.54 -10.02 -10.86
CA GLY A 253 13.89 -10.61 -10.79
C GLY A 253 14.05 -11.97 -11.48
N THR A 254 12.98 -12.55 -12.05
CA THR A 254 13.04 -13.78 -12.88
C THR A 254 13.14 -13.51 -14.38
#